data_AF-A0AB34JL92-F1
#
_entry.id   AF-A0AB34JL92-F1
#
_cell.length_a   1.000
_cell.length_b   1.000
_cell.length_c   1.000
_cell.angle_alpha   90.00
_cell.angle_beta   90.00
_cell.angle_gamma   90.00
#
_symmetry.space_group_name_H-M   'P 1'
#
loop_
_entity.id
_entity.type
_entity.pdbx_description
1 polymer ?
#
loop_
_entity_poly.entity_id
_entity_poly.type
_entity_poly.pdbx_seq_one_letter_code
_entity_poly.pdbx_strand_id
1 'polypeptide(L)'
;MPQPTIAPALQHKLWLPDSTTDESHLSLILKDDAPLKGNPHGRRLFWARPPQLPWRALAAGGLALLLCLYFASLGLRAMLEHGLSHKHAAMAMSLGAGMATGIGACFVLCTSTFNRQLLAGTMAFSSGVMVYVSLVEVVGVANEYFEASYSKPVAYAWATASFFGGVVLMALVDRAVHAVFDAVTARARASAETELRHGSRPVSDDDEQCDSHRHEHADEEASSIIAVAAITEKRRLLMMSAVVSAAIALHNIPEGMATYVASFHSVAAGLPLAIAIAIHNIPEGLAIAMPVFYATHSRARAIGLGALSGFSEPFGALLASFVANESSSSASFGCMFGLTAGMMTYVCISELLPAAYGEVGVSKATVTCSFFLGCAVMALSIVLEKFASA
;
A
#
# COMPACT_ATOMS: atom_id res chain seq x y z
N MET A 1 44.13 0.61 -16.66
CA MET A 1 43.47 -0.66 -16.27
C MET A 1 42.09 -0.67 -16.91
N PRO A 2 41.70 -1.71 -17.65
CA PRO A 2 40.35 -1.77 -18.20
C PRO A 2 39.35 -2.14 -17.11
N GLN A 3 38.19 -1.47 -17.11
CA GLN A 3 37.05 -1.73 -16.22
C GLN A 3 36.47 -3.13 -16.49
N PRO A 4 35.99 -3.87 -15.47
CA PRO A 4 35.40 -5.18 -15.68
C PRO A 4 34.00 -5.05 -16.28
N THR A 5 33.78 -5.71 -17.41
CA THR A 5 32.47 -5.89 -18.04
C THR A 5 31.64 -6.89 -17.22
N ILE A 6 30.57 -6.41 -16.61
CA ILE A 6 29.55 -7.26 -15.98
C ILE A 6 28.67 -7.85 -17.09
N ALA A 7 28.41 -9.15 -17.03
CA ALA A 7 27.66 -9.88 -18.04
C ALA A 7 26.21 -9.36 -18.21
N PRO A 8 25.62 -9.42 -19.43
CA PRO A 8 24.33 -8.78 -19.75
C PRO A 8 23.11 -9.38 -19.02
N ALA A 9 23.27 -10.53 -18.36
CA ALA A 9 22.16 -11.27 -17.77
C ALA A 9 21.60 -10.66 -16.47
N LEU A 10 22.22 -9.61 -15.91
CA LEU A 10 21.81 -8.99 -14.64
C LEU A 10 21.11 -7.63 -14.80
N GLN A 11 21.09 -7.02 -15.99
CA GLN A 11 20.46 -5.71 -16.20
C GLN A 11 18.92 -5.75 -16.15
N HIS A 12 18.31 -6.91 -16.34
CA HIS A 12 16.84 -7.04 -16.36
C HIS A 12 16.15 -6.94 -14.98
N LYS A 13 16.91 -6.74 -13.89
CA LYS A 13 16.39 -6.70 -12.51
C LYS A 13 16.58 -5.35 -11.80
N LEU A 14 17.26 -4.39 -12.42
CA LEU A 14 17.43 -3.06 -11.88
C LEU A 14 16.83 -2.07 -12.87
N TRP A 15 15.63 -1.57 -12.58
CA TRP A 15 14.98 -0.54 -13.37
C TRP A 15 15.71 0.79 -13.19
N LEU A 16 16.84 0.96 -13.87
CA LEU A 16 17.41 2.26 -14.21
C LEU A 16 17.15 2.45 -15.70
N PRO A 17 16.48 3.54 -16.13
CA PRO A 17 16.33 3.81 -17.55
C PRO A 17 17.72 3.99 -18.17
N ASP A 18 17.95 3.34 -19.32
CA ASP A 18 19.20 3.47 -20.07
C ASP A 18 19.47 4.94 -20.37
N SER A 19 20.65 5.41 -19.95
CA SER A 19 21.11 6.81 -20.04
C SER A 19 21.40 7.30 -21.47
N THR A 20 20.75 6.73 -22.49
CA THR A 20 20.98 7.06 -23.90
C THR A 20 19.73 7.52 -24.65
N THR A 21 18.60 7.77 -23.97
CA THR A 21 17.53 8.58 -24.56
C THR A 21 17.97 10.03 -24.59
N ASP A 22 18.40 10.46 -25.77
CA ASP A 22 18.77 11.82 -26.16
C ASP A 22 17.77 12.85 -25.57
N GLU A 23 18.22 13.61 -24.57
CA GLU A 23 17.42 14.61 -23.85
C GLU A 23 16.87 15.72 -24.79
N SER A 24 17.38 15.81 -26.01
CA SER A 24 16.94 16.79 -27.00
C SER A 24 15.51 16.53 -27.51
N HIS A 25 15.07 15.27 -27.61
CA HIS A 25 13.72 14.93 -28.12
C HIS A 25 12.62 15.03 -27.06
N LEU A 26 12.91 14.81 -25.77
CA LEU A 26 11.93 15.00 -24.69
C LEU A 26 11.67 16.49 -24.38
N SER A 27 12.62 17.38 -24.69
CA SER A 27 12.46 18.82 -24.48
C SER A 27 11.51 19.50 -25.47
N LEU A 28 11.14 18.81 -26.56
CA LEU A 28 10.24 19.31 -27.60
C LEU A 28 8.76 18.95 -27.34
N ILE A 29 8.48 17.86 -26.64
CA ILE A 29 7.11 17.39 -26.33
C ILE A 29 6.52 18.11 -25.10
N LEU A 30 7.36 18.71 -24.25
CA LEU A 30 6.94 19.45 -23.06
C LEU A 30 6.90 20.98 -23.25
N LYS A 31 7.05 21.47 -24.49
CA LYS A 31 7.15 22.91 -24.78
C LYS A 31 5.80 23.61 -25.04
N ASP A 32 4.70 22.86 -25.10
CA ASP A 32 3.37 23.42 -25.37
C ASP A 32 2.56 23.86 -24.13
N ASP A 33 3.14 23.77 -22.93
CA ASP A 33 2.65 24.54 -21.77
C ASP A 33 3.23 25.98 -21.78
N ALA A 34 3.15 26.64 -22.93
CA ALA A 34 3.45 28.06 -23.03
C ALA A 34 2.33 28.87 -22.33
N PRO A 35 2.66 29.74 -21.36
CA PRO A 35 1.66 30.57 -20.71
C PRO A 35 1.10 31.56 -21.74
N LEU A 36 -0.23 31.64 -21.82
CA LEU A 36 -0.97 32.68 -22.54
C LEU A 36 -0.31 34.05 -22.26
N LYS A 37 0.35 34.61 -23.28
CA LYS A 37 0.94 35.95 -23.23
C LYS A 37 -0.17 36.99 -23.18
N GLY A 38 -0.21 37.79 -22.11
CA GLY A 38 -0.89 39.09 -22.14
C GLY A 38 -1.26 39.71 -20.80
N ASN A 39 -0.30 40.17 -19.99
CA ASN A 39 -0.44 41.41 -19.20
C ASN A 39 0.93 41.87 -18.63
N PRO A 40 1.48 43.03 -19.01
CA PRO A 40 2.82 43.46 -18.59
C PRO A 40 2.89 44.27 -17.29
N HIS A 41 1.94 44.13 -16.35
CA HIS A 41 2.02 44.81 -15.05
C HIS A 41 1.55 43.96 -13.86
N GLY A 42 2.48 43.67 -12.94
CA GLY A 42 2.16 43.31 -11.56
C GLY A 42 2.83 42.03 -11.06
N ARG A 43 3.96 42.17 -10.37
CA ARG A 43 4.49 41.12 -9.47
C ARG A 43 3.43 40.87 -8.38
N ARG A 44 2.80 39.70 -8.39
CA ARG A 44 2.11 39.16 -7.20
C ARG A 44 2.65 37.75 -6.95
N LEU A 45 3.26 37.58 -5.78
CA LEU A 45 3.57 36.29 -5.19
C LEU A 45 2.33 35.39 -5.28
N PHE A 46 2.41 34.34 -6.10
CA PHE A 46 1.43 33.25 -6.07
C PHE A 46 1.69 32.41 -4.82
N TRP A 47 1.06 32.80 -3.72
CA TRP A 47 0.71 31.84 -2.69
C TRP A 47 -0.31 30.89 -3.33
N ALA A 48 0.11 29.67 -3.62
CA ALA A 48 -0.81 28.59 -3.98
C ALA A 48 -1.87 28.52 -2.87
N ARG A 49 -3.15 28.70 -3.22
CA ARG A 49 -4.25 28.55 -2.27
C ARG A 49 -4.10 27.16 -1.64
N PRO A 50 -4.14 27.03 -0.29
CA PRO A 50 -4.12 25.72 0.33
C PRO A 50 -5.26 24.88 -0.26
N PRO A 51 -5.05 23.57 -0.52
CA PRO A 51 -6.09 22.71 -1.05
C PRO A 51 -7.30 22.80 -0.11
N GLN A 52 -8.43 23.26 -0.64
CA GLN A 52 -9.64 23.40 0.15
C GLN A 52 -10.12 21.99 0.47
N LEU A 53 -9.94 21.58 1.73
CA LEU A 53 -10.30 20.25 2.21
C LEU A 53 -11.82 20.09 2.04
N PRO A 54 -12.29 19.17 1.18
CA PRO A 54 -13.71 19.12 0.84
C PRO A 54 -14.48 18.67 2.08
N TRP A 55 -15.35 19.54 2.60
CA TRP A 55 -16.17 19.29 3.79
C TRP A 55 -16.95 17.98 3.74
N ARG A 56 -17.32 17.51 2.55
CA ARG A 56 -17.98 16.22 2.31
C ARG A 56 -17.11 15.02 2.67
N ALA A 57 -15.80 15.15 2.49
CA ALA A 57 -14.85 14.09 2.77
C ALA A 57 -14.40 14.08 4.23
N LEU A 58 -14.26 15.26 4.85
CA LEU A 58 -14.20 15.38 6.30
C LEU A 58 -15.47 14.82 6.97
N ALA A 59 -16.65 15.06 6.38
CA ALA A 59 -17.90 14.50 6.87
C ALA A 59 -17.98 12.98 6.66
N ALA A 60 -17.48 12.44 5.55
CA ALA A 60 -17.48 11.00 5.29
C ALA A 60 -16.43 10.23 6.09
N GLY A 61 -15.20 10.75 6.18
CA GLY A 61 -14.14 10.22 7.05
C GLY A 61 -14.47 10.41 8.53
N GLY A 62 -15.07 11.55 8.89
CA GLY A 62 -15.63 11.80 10.21
C GLY A 62 -16.79 10.85 10.53
N LEU A 63 -17.68 10.58 9.58
CA LEU A 63 -18.75 9.59 9.74
C LEU A 63 -18.21 8.17 9.87
N ALA A 64 -17.18 7.80 9.09
CA ALA A 64 -16.53 6.48 9.20
C ALA A 64 -15.80 6.30 10.54
N LEU A 65 -15.10 7.33 11.01
CA LEU A 65 -14.47 7.38 12.34
C LEU A 65 -15.52 7.33 13.44
N LEU A 66 -16.60 8.12 13.33
CA LEU A 66 -17.71 8.12 14.28
C LEU A 66 -18.45 6.78 14.27
N LEU A 67 -18.59 6.11 13.13
CA LEU A 67 -19.16 4.76 13.03
C LEU A 67 -18.23 3.75 13.69
N CYS A 68 -16.91 3.84 13.52
CA CYS A 68 -15.97 2.94 14.20
C CYS A 68 -15.91 3.18 15.70
N LEU A 69 -15.91 4.44 16.15
CA LEU A 69 -16.06 4.80 17.56
C LEU A 69 -17.43 4.37 18.09
N TYR A 70 -18.48 4.43 17.28
CA TYR A 70 -19.81 3.93 17.62
C TYR A 70 -19.82 2.41 17.74
N PHE A 71 -19.25 1.64 16.80
CA PHE A 71 -19.18 0.18 16.90
C PHE A 71 -18.25 -0.27 18.03
N ALA A 72 -17.12 0.41 18.25
CA ALA A 72 -16.24 0.19 19.39
C ALA A 72 -16.95 0.51 20.71
N SER A 73 -17.70 1.62 20.79
CA SER A 73 -18.47 1.98 21.97
C SER A 73 -19.74 1.13 22.16
N LEU A 74 -20.33 0.60 21.09
CA LEU A 74 -21.44 -0.35 21.13
C LEU A 74 -20.94 -1.71 21.60
N GLY A 75 -19.76 -2.14 21.15
CA GLY A 75 -19.06 -3.32 21.68
C GLY A 75 -18.73 -3.15 23.16
N LEU A 76 -18.23 -1.98 23.56
CA LEU A 76 -17.94 -1.64 24.96
C LEU A 76 -19.21 -1.53 25.83
N ARG A 77 -20.30 -0.93 25.32
CA ARG A 77 -21.59 -0.83 26.02
C ARG A 77 -22.29 -2.17 26.12
N ALA A 78 -22.31 -2.96 25.05
CA ALA A 78 -22.81 -4.33 25.10
C ALA A 78 -21.98 -5.21 26.05
N MET A 79 -20.68 -4.94 26.19
CA MET A 79 -19.83 -5.53 27.21
C MET A 79 -20.27 -5.17 28.63
N LEU A 80 -20.52 -3.88 28.89
CA LEU A 80 -20.88 -3.36 30.21
C LEU A 80 -22.31 -3.72 30.62
N GLU A 81 -23.23 -3.86 29.65
CA GLU A 81 -24.66 -4.05 29.90
C GLU A 81 -25.14 -5.50 29.76
N HIS A 82 -24.52 -6.33 28.93
CA HIS A 82 -25.06 -7.66 28.56
C HIS A 82 -24.22 -8.87 28.98
N GLY A 83 -23.07 -8.71 29.67
CA GLY A 83 -22.26 -9.86 30.11
C GLY A 83 -21.82 -10.76 28.95
N LEU A 84 -21.42 -10.15 27.82
CA LEU A 84 -20.95 -10.89 26.65
C LEU A 84 -19.78 -11.79 27.03
N SER A 85 -19.85 -13.08 26.66
CA SER A 85 -18.71 -13.99 26.73
C SER A 85 -17.48 -13.35 26.08
N HIS A 86 -16.30 -13.49 26.70
CA HIS A 86 -15.01 -12.97 26.22
C HIS A 86 -14.76 -13.23 24.72
N LYS A 87 -15.33 -14.31 24.15
CA LYS A 87 -15.31 -14.63 22.72
C LYS A 87 -15.91 -13.53 21.84
N HIS A 88 -17.07 -12.99 22.21
CA HIS A 88 -17.75 -11.97 21.42
C HIS A 88 -17.02 -10.62 21.50
N ALA A 89 -16.48 -10.28 22.67
CA ALA A 89 -15.66 -9.08 22.85
C ALA A 89 -14.39 -9.15 21.99
N ALA A 90 -13.71 -10.31 21.98
CA ALA A 90 -12.55 -10.57 21.16
C ALA A 90 -12.82 -10.44 19.65
N MET A 91 -13.94 -11.00 19.17
CA MET A 91 -14.36 -10.84 17.77
C MET A 91 -14.71 -9.40 17.43
N ALA A 92 -15.39 -8.67 18.32
CA ALA A 92 -15.77 -7.28 18.09
C ALA A 92 -14.55 -6.35 18.04
N MET A 93 -13.55 -6.57 18.91
CA MET A 93 -12.30 -5.81 18.89
C MET A 93 -11.50 -6.05 17.61
N SER A 94 -11.39 -7.30 17.15
CA SER A 94 -10.71 -7.60 15.88
C SER A 94 -11.47 -7.03 14.66
N LEU A 95 -12.80 -7.06 14.67
CA LEU A 95 -13.58 -6.41 13.63
C LEU A 95 -13.35 -4.88 13.63
N GLY A 96 -13.35 -4.26 14.81
CA GLY A 96 -13.10 -2.83 14.96
C GLY A 96 -11.71 -2.42 14.48
N ALA A 97 -10.70 -3.22 14.79
CA ALA A 97 -9.34 -3.03 14.27
C ALA A 97 -9.31 -3.14 12.73
N GLY A 98 -9.91 -4.18 12.15
CA GLY A 98 -9.88 -4.39 10.69
C GLY A 98 -10.69 -3.35 9.91
N MET A 99 -11.73 -2.79 10.52
CA MET A 99 -12.46 -1.66 9.95
C MET A 99 -11.59 -0.41 9.80
N ALA A 100 -10.53 -0.25 10.61
CA ALA A 100 -9.63 0.89 10.49
C ALA A 100 -8.86 0.92 9.16
N THR A 101 -8.59 -0.24 8.55
CA THR A 101 -8.07 -0.35 7.18
C THR A 101 -9.06 0.21 6.17
N GLY A 102 -10.35 -0.07 6.36
CA GLY A 102 -11.43 0.54 5.58
C GLY A 102 -11.55 2.06 5.79
N ILE A 103 -11.38 2.56 7.02
CA ILE A 103 -11.34 3.99 7.32
C ILE A 103 -10.17 4.66 6.60
N GLY A 104 -8.98 4.05 6.67
CA GLY A 104 -7.80 4.52 5.93
C GLY A 104 -8.09 4.65 4.44
N ALA A 105 -8.75 3.65 3.86
CA ALA A 105 -9.12 3.66 2.45
C ALA A 105 -10.10 4.81 2.09
N CYS A 106 -10.95 5.24 3.02
CA CYS A 106 -11.84 6.38 2.85
C CYS A 106 -11.09 7.73 2.70
N PHE A 107 -9.79 7.81 2.99
CA PHE A 107 -8.98 9.00 2.72
C PHE A 107 -9.05 9.45 1.25
N VAL A 108 -9.30 8.51 0.32
CA VAL A 108 -9.52 8.81 -1.10
C VAL A 108 -10.70 9.76 -1.35
N LEU A 109 -11.68 9.82 -0.44
CA LEU A 109 -12.81 10.74 -0.53
C LEU A 109 -12.36 12.20 -0.38
N CYS A 110 -11.28 12.43 0.37
CA CYS A 110 -10.66 13.75 0.57
C CYS A 110 -9.85 14.21 -0.64
N THR A 111 -9.53 13.29 -1.55
CA THR A 111 -8.76 13.57 -2.75
C THR A 111 -9.70 13.83 -3.93
N SER A 112 -9.75 15.10 -4.35
CA SER A 112 -10.51 15.54 -5.52
C SER A 112 -9.67 15.61 -6.79
N THR A 113 -8.36 15.78 -6.68
CA THR A 113 -7.44 16.00 -7.81
C THR A 113 -6.31 14.98 -7.83
N PHE A 114 -5.82 14.68 -9.03
CA PHE A 114 -4.63 13.84 -9.24
C PHE A 114 -3.38 14.65 -8.88
N ASN A 115 -2.80 14.36 -7.72
CA ASN A 115 -1.57 14.98 -7.24
C ASN A 115 -0.52 13.89 -6.95
N ARG A 116 0.49 13.79 -7.84
CA ARG A 116 1.59 12.83 -7.69
C ARG A 116 2.38 13.01 -6.39
N GLN A 117 2.49 14.23 -5.87
CA GLN A 117 3.13 14.48 -4.57
C GLN A 117 2.32 13.85 -3.42
N LEU A 118 0.99 13.90 -3.50
CA LEU A 118 0.13 13.27 -2.51
C LEU A 118 0.23 11.75 -2.61
N LEU A 119 0.18 11.18 -3.83
CA LEU A 119 0.36 9.74 -4.04
C LEU A 119 1.69 9.25 -3.46
N ALA A 120 2.81 9.84 -3.89
CA ALA A 120 4.14 9.49 -3.39
C ALA A 120 4.28 9.70 -1.87
N GLY A 121 3.78 10.83 -1.37
CA GLY A 121 3.83 11.16 0.06
C GLY A 121 3.05 10.15 0.92
N THR A 122 1.86 9.74 0.47
CA THR A 122 1.05 8.73 1.20
C THR A 122 1.71 7.36 1.20
N MET A 123 2.24 6.89 0.06
CA MET A 123 2.95 5.60 -0.01
C MET A 123 4.20 5.59 0.87
N ALA A 124 4.99 6.66 0.84
CA ALA A 124 6.18 6.80 1.69
C ALA A 124 5.82 6.88 3.18
N PHE A 125 4.80 7.68 3.54
CA PHE A 125 4.31 7.79 4.91
C PHE A 125 3.84 6.44 5.44
N SER A 126 2.99 5.72 4.70
CA SER A 126 2.51 4.39 5.10
C SER A 126 3.65 3.40 5.24
N SER A 127 4.63 3.43 4.32
CA SER A 127 5.82 2.60 4.43
C SER A 127 6.65 2.90 5.68
N GLY A 128 6.78 4.19 6.06
CA GLY A 128 7.46 4.59 7.29
C GLY A 128 6.78 4.05 8.55
N VAL A 129 5.45 4.17 8.63
CA VAL A 129 4.68 3.57 9.72
C VAL A 129 4.91 2.07 9.78
N MET A 130 4.69 1.35 8.69
CA MET A 130 4.78 -0.11 8.64
C MET A 130 6.17 -0.65 8.97
N VAL A 131 7.24 -0.01 8.47
CA VAL A 131 8.63 -0.40 8.80
C VAL A 131 8.91 -0.19 10.29
N TYR A 132 8.46 0.93 10.86
CA TYR A 132 8.70 1.23 12.27
C TYR A 132 7.95 0.23 13.17
N VAL A 133 6.65 0.01 12.92
CA VAL A 133 5.84 -1.02 13.62
C VAL A 133 6.52 -2.38 13.55
N SER A 134 6.90 -2.80 12.35
CA SER A 134 7.49 -4.12 12.13
C SER A 134 8.76 -4.34 12.97
N LEU A 135 9.70 -3.39 12.91
CA LEU A 135 11.03 -3.56 13.49
C LEU A 135 11.05 -3.30 15.00
N VAL A 136 10.26 -2.34 15.49
CA VAL A 136 10.32 -1.91 16.89
C VAL A 136 9.30 -2.65 17.74
N GLU A 137 8.10 -2.86 17.22
CA GLU A 137 6.97 -3.40 17.99
C GLU A 137 6.79 -4.89 17.72
N VAL A 138 6.54 -5.28 16.46
CA VAL A 138 6.13 -6.65 16.12
C VAL A 138 7.26 -7.66 16.34
N VAL A 139 8.51 -7.32 16.01
CA VAL A 139 9.67 -8.15 16.37
C VAL A 139 9.84 -8.24 17.90
N GLY A 140 9.55 -7.17 18.64
CA GLY A 140 9.54 -7.18 20.11
C GLY A 140 8.53 -8.17 20.66
N VAL A 141 7.28 -8.11 20.16
CA VAL A 141 6.21 -9.05 20.51
C VAL A 141 6.60 -10.49 20.17
N ALA A 142 7.18 -10.73 18.99
CA ALA A 142 7.66 -12.05 18.61
C ALA A 142 8.68 -12.62 19.61
N ASN A 143 9.61 -11.78 20.09
CA ASN A 143 10.58 -12.16 21.12
C ASN A 143 9.91 -12.57 22.42
N GLU A 144 8.97 -11.77 22.93
CA GLU A 144 8.25 -12.06 24.18
C GLU A 144 7.54 -13.42 24.13
N TYR A 145 6.89 -13.74 23.01
CA TYR A 145 6.26 -15.04 22.80
C TYR A 145 7.24 -16.21 22.75
N PHE A 146 8.44 -16.02 22.17
CA PHE A 146 9.48 -17.05 22.20
C PHE A 146 10.15 -17.18 23.57
N GLU A 147 10.31 -16.09 24.33
CA GLU A 147 10.88 -16.10 25.69
C GLU A 147 10.02 -16.90 26.67
N ALA A 148 8.71 -17.04 26.41
CA ALA A 148 7.84 -17.92 27.18
C ALA A 148 8.20 -19.42 27.04
N SER A 149 8.98 -19.80 26.02
CA SER A 149 9.38 -21.20 25.74
C SER A 149 10.89 -21.42 25.71
N TYR A 150 11.70 -20.38 25.52
CA TYR A 150 13.14 -20.47 25.30
C TYR A 150 13.91 -19.43 26.10
N SER A 151 15.22 -19.66 26.31
CA SER A 151 16.11 -18.64 26.88
C SER A 151 16.23 -17.40 25.98
N LYS A 152 16.46 -16.22 26.54
CA LYS A 152 16.51 -14.94 25.79
C LYS A 152 17.36 -14.98 24.51
N PRO A 153 18.60 -15.51 24.49
CA PRO A 153 19.40 -15.55 23.27
C PRO A 153 18.78 -16.45 22.17
N VAL A 154 18.16 -17.55 22.59
CA VAL A 154 17.49 -18.50 21.69
C VAL A 154 16.17 -17.94 21.18
N ALA A 155 15.41 -17.26 22.03
CA ALA A 155 14.19 -16.55 21.65
C ALA A 155 14.49 -15.48 20.59
N TYR A 156 15.53 -14.68 20.81
CA TYR A 156 16.01 -13.69 19.85
C TYR A 156 16.41 -14.31 18.50
N ALA A 157 17.12 -15.44 18.53
CA ALA A 157 17.50 -16.16 17.31
C ALA A 157 16.26 -16.64 16.54
N TRP A 158 15.25 -17.19 17.23
CA TRP A 158 14.01 -17.65 16.59
C TRP A 158 13.16 -16.49 16.05
N ALA A 159 13.00 -15.40 16.80
CA ALA A 159 12.29 -14.21 16.31
C ALA A 159 12.96 -13.64 15.05
N THR A 160 14.29 -13.57 15.04
CA THR A 160 15.07 -13.12 13.88
C THR A 160 14.93 -14.09 12.69
N ALA A 161 14.99 -15.40 12.94
CA ALA A 161 14.81 -16.41 11.89
C ALA A 161 13.40 -16.34 11.28
N SER A 162 12.37 -16.17 12.12
CA SER A 162 11.00 -15.97 11.66
C SER A 162 10.83 -14.67 10.88
N PHE A 163 11.47 -13.57 11.30
CA PHE A 163 11.50 -12.32 10.54
C PHE A 163 12.02 -12.53 9.10
N PHE A 164 13.19 -13.12 8.94
CA PHE A 164 13.72 -13.39 7.59
C PHE A 164 12.91 -14.45 6.84
N GLY A 165 12.30 -15.40 7.54
CA GLY A 165 11.32 -16.31 6.96
C GLY A 165 10.13 -15.56 6.33
N GLY A 166 9.65 -14.50 6.99
CA GLY A 166 8.58 -13.64 6.50
C GLY A 166 8.99 -12.87 5.25
N VAL A 167 10.22 -12.34 5.23
CA VAL A 167 10.80 -11.69 4.05
C VAL A 167 10.84 -12.64 2.85
N VAL A 168 11.31 -13.88 3.06
CA VAL A 168 11.37 -14.91 2.01
C VAL A 168 9.97 -15.28 1.53
N LEU A 169 9.04 -15.50 2.46
CA LEU A 169 7.64 -15.82 2.14
C LEU A 169 7.03 -14.72 1.27
N MET A 170 7.19 -13.46 1.65
CA MET A 170 6.65 -12.34 0.89
C MET A 170 7.31 -12.21 -0.48
N ALA A 171 8.61 -12.45 -0.60
CA ALA A 171 9.30 -12.47 -1.89
C ALA A 171 8.78 -13.58 -2.83
N LEU A 172 8.25 -14.67 -2.30
CA LEU A 172 7.60 -15.71 -3.10
C LEU A 172 6.20 -15.30 -3.54
N VAL A 173 5.41 -14.70 -2.62
CA VAL A 173 4.08 -14.17 -2.93
C VAL A 173 4.17 -13.09 -4.00
N ASP A 174 5.09 -12.15 -3.84
CA ASP A 174 5.37 -11.07 -4.78
C ASP A 174 5.67 -11.62 -6.20
N ARG A 175 6.59 -12.59 -6.30
CA ARG A 175 6.88 -13.26 -7.59
C ARG A 175 5.67 -13.97 -8.18
N ALA A 176 4.85 -14.63 -7.35
CA ALA A 176 3.67 -15.32 -7.81
C ALA A 176 2.62 -14.34 -8.37
N VAL A 177 2.38 -13.22 -7.68
CA VAL A 177 1.45 -12.17 -8.14
C VAL A 177 1.92 -11.58 -9.47
N HIS A 178 3.21 -11.23 -9.57
CA HIS A 178 3.80 -10.74 -10.82
C HIS A 178 3.63 -11.74 -11.97
N ALA A 179 3.92 -13.03 -11.74
CA ALA A 179 3.78 -14.07 -12.75
C ALA A 179 2.32 -14.24 -13.23
N VAL A 180 1.34 -14.22 -12.31
CA VAL A 180 -0.08 -14.28 -12.67
C VAL A 180 -0.49 -13.10 -13.54
N PHE A 181 -0.09 -11.90 -13.15
CA PHE A 181 -0.48 -10.69 -13.84
C PHE A 181 0.20 -10.54 -15.21
N ASP A 182 1.45 -10.96 -15.34
CA ASP A 182 2.14 -11.07 -16.63
C ASP A 182 1.44 -12.07 -17.56
N ALA A 183 1.03 -13.23 -17.04
CA ALA A 183 0.29 -14.23 -17.81
C ALA A 183 -1.09 -13.69 -18.28
N VAL A 184 -1.82 -12.99 -17.42
CA VAL A 184 -3.10 -12.35 -17.77
C VAL A 184 -2.90 -11.27 -18.84
N THR A 185 -1.85 -10.45 -18.69
CA THR A 185 -1.54 -9.38 -19.66
C THR A 185 -1.13 -9.95 -21.01
N ALA A 186 -0.33 -11.01 -21.03
CA ALA A 186 0.09 -11.69 -22.27
C ALA A 186 -1.13 -12.26 -23.03
N ARG A 187 -2.10 -12.85 -22.32
CA ARG A 187 -3.35 -13.33 -22.91
C ARG A 187 -4.20 -12.21 -23.49
N ALA A 188 -4.31 -11.08 -22.77
CA ALA A 188 -5.05 -9.92 -23.26
C ALA A 188 -4.43 -9.32 -24.54
N ARG A 189 -3.09 -9.22 -24.60
CA ARG A 189 -2.38 -8.77 -25.81
C ARG A 189 -2.58 -9.72 -26.99
N ALA A 190 -2.47 -11.04 -26.75
CA ALA A 190 -2.68 -12.04 -27.80
C ALA A 190 -4.11 -12.00 -28.39
N SER A 191 -5.14 -11.78 -27.55
CA SER A 191 -6.52 -11.56 -28.02
C SER A 191 -6.66 -10.29 -28.85
N ALA A 192 -6.04 -9.17 -28.43
CA ALA A 192 -6.10 -7.91 -29.16
C ALA A 192 -5.37 -7.97 -30.52
N GLU A 193 -4.21 -8.61 -30.60
CA GLU A 193 -3.47 -8.82 -31.86
C GLU A 193 -4.25 -9.70 -32.85
N THR A 194 -5.06 -10.64 -32.34
CA THR A 194 -5.90 -11.51 -33.17
C THR A 194 -7.08 -10.75 -33.78
N GLU A 195 -7.72 -9.85 -33.03
CA GLU A 195 -8.77 -8.96 -33.56
C GLU A 195 -8.23 -7.96 -34.58
N LEU A 196 -7.05 -7.38 -34.34
CA LEU A 196 -6.37 -6.49 -35.28
C LEU A 196 -6.05 -7.21 -36.61
N ARG A 197 -5.56 -8.46 -36.55
CA ARG A 197 -5.31 -9.28 -37.76
C ARG A 197 -6.57 -9.63 -38.55
N HIS A 198 -7.75 -9.66 -37.94
CA HIS A 198 -9.03 -9.90 -38.64
C HIS A 198 -9.70 -8.62 -39.15
N GLY A 199 -9.33 -7.45 -38.61
CA GLY A 199 -9.85 -6.15 -39.05
C GLY A 199 -9.11 -5.53 -40.24
N SER A 200 -7.85 -5.91 -40.47
CA SER A 200 -7.05 -5.42 -41.61
C SER A 200 -7.43 -6.14 -42.90
N ARG A 201 -8.38 -5.59 -43.66
CA ARG A 201 -8.48 -5.86 -45.11
C ARG A 201 -7.21 -5.33 -45.81
N PRO A 202 -6.69 -6.01 -46.84
CA PRO A 202 -5.54 -5.51 -47.58
C PRO A 202 -5.92 -4.18 -48.24
N VAL A 203 -5.19 -3.12 -47.88
CA VAL A 203 -5.24 -1.83 -48.55
C VAL A 203 -4.66 -2.05 -49.94
N SER A 204 -5.44 -1.75 -50.96
CA SER A 204 -4.99 -1.73 -52.35
C SER A 204 -4.00 -0.60 -52.54
N ASP A 205 -2.84 -0.93 -53.10
CA ASP A 205 -1.77 0.00 -53.48
C ASP A 205 -2.26 0.89 -54.63
N ASP A 206 -2.94 1.98 -54.30
CA ASP A 206 -3.12 3.13 -55.20
C ASP A 206 -3.44 4.32 -54.28
N ASP A 207 -2.43 5.10 -53.90
CA ASP A 207 -2.54 6.55 -53.74
C ASP A 207 -1.16 7.15 -53.46
N GLU A 208 -0.63 7.76 -54.51
CA GLU A 208 0.46 8.73 -54.45
C GLU A 208 -0.11 10.02 -53.83
N GLN A 209 0.71 10.72 -53.00
CA GLN A 209 0.66 12.17 -52.72
C GLN A 209 0.05 12.66 -51.38
N CYS A 210 0.88 13.22 -50.47
CA CYS A 210 1.06 14.68 -50.22
C CYS A 210 1.85 14.98 -48.90
N ASP A 211 2.66 16.03 -48.90
CA ASP A 211 3.56 16.48 -47.80
C ASP A 211 2.85 16.91 -46.47
N SER A 212 1.52 16.82 -46.39
CA SER A 212 0.73 17.04 -45.16
C SER A 212 0.77 15.86 -44.19
N HIS A 213 1.10 14.66 -44.66
CA HIS A 213 1.10 13.43 -43.86
C HIS A 213 2.22 13.36 -42.81
N ARG A 214 3.27 14.19 -42.92
CA ARG A 214 4.39 14.15 -41.98
C ARG A 214 4.07 14.75 -40.61
N HIS A 215 3.13 15.71 -40.55
CA HIS A 215 2.63 16.25 -39.28
C HIS A 215 1.57 15.33 -38.66
N GLU A 216 0.65 14.76 -39.44
CA GLU A 216 -0.33 13.78 -38.93
C GLU A 216 0.34 12.52 -38.38
N HIS A 217 1.39 11.99 -39.02
CA HIS A 217 2.13 10.85 -38.48
C HIS A 217 2.89 11.16 -37.19
N ALA A 218 3.44 12.38 -37.05
CA ALA A 218 4.11 12.79 -35.82
C ALA A 218 3.10 12.95 -34.66
N ASP A 219 1.90 13.46 -34.95
CA ASP A 219 0.81 13.61 -33.98
C ASP A 219 0.19 12.25 -33.59
N GLU A 220 0.03 11.32 -34.54
CA GLU A 220 -0.39 9.94 -34.27
C GLU A 220 0.65 9.15 -33.48
N GLU A 221 1.93 9.29 -33.81
CA GLU A 221 3.03 8.64 -33.09
C GLU A 221 3.13 9.18 -31.66
N ALA A 222 3.06 10.51 -31.46
CA ALA A 222 3.01 11.12 -30.12
C ALA A 222 1.78 10.68 -29.32
N SER A 223 0.60 10.64 -29.94
CA SER A 223 -0.64 10.14 -29.32
C SER A 223 -0.54 8.67 -28.91
N SER A 224 0.09 7.84 -29.74
CA SER A 224 0.33 6.43 -29.45
C SER A 224 1.29 6.23 -28.28
N ILE A 225 2.36 7.02 -28.19
CA ILE A 225 3.34 6.98 -27.10
C ILE A 225 2.66 7.39 -25.78
N ILE A 226 1.86 8.45 -25.78
CA ILE A 226 1.11 8.91 -24.60
C ILE A 226 0.12 7.83 -24.13
N ALA A 227 -0.59 7.19 -25.07
CA ALA A 227 -1.52 6.11 -24.75
C ALA A 227 -0.81 4.89 -24.13
N VAL A 228 0.33 4.47 -24.70
CA VAL A 228 1.13 3.35 -24.18
C VAL A 228 1.71 3.67 -22.80
N ALA A 229 2.19 4.90 -22.58
CA ALA A 229 2.68 5.34 -21.28
C ALA A 229 1.57 5.33 -20.20
N ALA A 230 0.37 5.82 -20.54
CA ALA A 230 -0.78 5.81 -19.64
C ALA A 230 -1.25 4.39 -19.28
N ILE A 231 -1.26 3.46 -20.25
CA ILE A 231 -1.59 2.05 -20.01
C ILE A 231 -0.54 1.39 -19.10
N THR A 232 0.74 1.66 -19.34
CA THR A 232 1.85 1.11 -18.56
C THR A 232 1.81 1.59 -17.11
N GLU A 233 1.54 2.88 -16.90
CA GLU A 233 1.39 3.46 -15.56
C GLU A 233 0.21 2.87 -14.79
N LYS A 234 -0.95 2.79 -15.44
CA LYS A 234 -2.14 2.15 -14.88
C LYS A 234 -1.86 0.70 -14.49
N ARG A 235 -1.14 -0.03 -15.34
CA ARG A 235 -0.73 -1.42 -15.09
C ARG A 235 0.18 -1.53 -13.86
N ARG A 236 1.18 -0.66 -13.76
CA ARG A 236 2.12 -0.58 -12.63
C ARG A 236 1.36 -0.38 -11.32
N LEU A 237 0.48 0.62 -11.26
CA LEU A 237 -0.29 0.93 -10.04
C LEU A 237 -1.23 -0.21 -9.65
N LEU A 238 -1.91 -0.86 -10.60
CA LEU A 238 -2.77 -2.01 -10.31
C LEU A 238 -1.99 -3.23 -9.82
N MET A 239 -0.83 -3.52 -10.42
CA MET A 239 0.05 -4.60 -9.97
C MET A 239 0.50 -4.35 -8.53
N MET A 240 1.07 -3.17 -8.27
CA MET A 240 1.53 -2.78 -6.95
C MET A 240 0.40 -2.86 -5.94
N SER A 241 -0.80 -2.36 -6.29
CA SER A 241 -1.99 -2.48 -5.45
C SER A 241 -2.34 -3.93 -5.14
N ALA A 242 -2.22 -4.85 -6.11
CA ALA A 242 -2.50 -6.26 -5.90
C ALA A 242 -1.48 -6.94 -4.96
N VAL A 243 -0.19 -6.67 -5.15
CA VAL A 243 0.88 -7.18 -4.27
C VAL A 243 0.69 -6.64 -2.86
N VAL A 244 0.48 -5.32 -2.73
CA VAL A 244 0.27 -4.65 -1.44
C VAL A 244 -1.01 -5.13 -0.76
N SER A 245 -2.13 -5.27 -1.46
CA SER A 245 -3.36 -5.82 -0.87
C SER A 245 -3.21 -7.27 -0.46
N ALA A 246 -2.51 -8.11 -1.23
CA ALA A 246 -2.27 -9.51 -0.85
C ALA A 246 -1.38 -9.59 0.40
N ALA A 247 -0.32 -8.77 0.45
CA ALA A 247 0.54 -8.67 1.62
C ALA A 247 -0.18 -8.16 2.85
N ILE A 248 -1.03 -7.14 2.68
CA ILE A 248 -1.84 -6.59 3.75
C ILE A 248 -2.76 -7.68 4.28
N ALA A 249 -3.57 -8.28 3.41
CA ALA A 249 -4.45 -9.38 3.76
C ALA A 249 -3.74 -10.55 4.49
N LEU A 250 -2.50 -10.89 4.13
CA LEU A 250 -1.75 -11.98 4.76
C LEU A 250 -1.25 -11.65 6.18
N HIS A 251 -0.90 -10.39 6.47
CA HIS A 251 -0.38 -10.02 7.79
C HIS A 251 -1.48 -9.57 8.77
N ASN A 252 -2.59 -9.05 8.26
CA ASN A 252 -3.80 -8.76 9.04
C ASN A 252 -4.40 -10.04 9.65
N ILE A 253 -4.14 -11.24 9.09
CA ILE A 253 -4.57 -12.51 9.69
C ILE A 253 -3.92 -12.73 11.07
N PRO A 254 -2.57 -12.76 11.20
CA PRO A 254 -1.87 -12.76 12.49
C PRO A 254 -2.35 -11.73 13.50
N GLU A 255 -2.63 -10.50 13.06
CA GLU A 255 -3.11 -9.42 13.94
C GLU A 255 -4.52 -9.68 14.47
N GLY A 256 -5.40 -10.20 13.61
CA GLY A 256 -6.72 -10.66 14.02
C GLY A 256 -6.65 -11.80 15.04
N MET A 257 -5.77 -12.77 14.80
CA MET A 257 -5.52 -13.87 15.73
C MET A 257 -5.01 -13.37 17.09
N ALA A 258 -4.04 -12.45 17.07
CA ALA A 258 -3.47 -11.82 18.25
C ALA A 258 -4.50 -11.04 19.07
N THR A 259 -5.25 -10.17 18.40
CA THR A 259 -6.32 -9.37 19.00
C THR A 259 -7.34 -10.28 19.66
N TYR A 260 -7.71 -11.38 19.01
CA TYR A 260 -8.64 -12.36 19.56
C TYR A 260 -8.09 -13.01 20.83
N VAL A 261 -6.88 -13.58 20.76
CA VAL A 261 -6.27 -14.32 21.87
C VAL A 261 -6.07 -13.41 23.09
N ALA A 262 -5.55 -12.20 22.91
CA ALA A 262 -5.36 -11.25 24.00
C ALA A 262 -6.70 -10.89 24.67
N SER A 263 -7.70 -10.56 23.86
CA SER A 263 -9.03 -10.16 24.30
C SER A 263 -9.85 -11.29 24.94
N PHE A 264 -9.65 -12.52 24.47
CA PHE A 264 -10.33 -13.70 24.98
C PHE A 264 -9.92 -14.00 26.42
N HIS A 265 -8.65 -13.78 26.76
CA HIS A 265 -8.15 -13.95 28.13
C HIS A 265 -8.54 -12.77 29.03
N SER A 266 -8.43 -11.54 28.52
CA SER A 266 -8.81 -10.34 29.27
C SER A 266 -9.10 -9.21 28.31
N VAL A 267 -10.29 -8.62 28.41
CA VAL A 267 -10.59 -7.43 27.61
C VAL A 267 -9.69 -6.25 27.99
N ALA A 268 -9.31 -6.13 29.27
CA ALA A 268 -8.40 -5.10 29.71
C ALA A 268 -7.00 -5.24 29.05
N ALA A 269 -6.58 -6.46 28.74
CA ALA A 269 -5.33 -6.72 28.02
C ALA A 269 -5.49 -6.59 26.49
N GLY A 270 -6.63 -6.99 25.94
CA GLY A 270 -6.89 -6.97 24.50
C GLY A 270 -7.24 -5.60 23.93
N LEU A 271 -7.89 -4.72 24.72
CA LEU A 271 -8.35 -3.41 24.25
C LEU A 271 -7.19 -2.48 23.84
N PRO A 272 -6.10 -2.33 24.62
CA PRO A 272 -4.94 -1.54 24.18
C PRO A 272 -4.33 -2.06 22.88
N LEU A 273 -4.16 -3.39 22.77
CA LEU A 273 -3.63 -4.03 21.57
C LEU A 273 -4.53 -3.79 20.34
N ALA A 274 -5.85 -3.91 20.50
CA ALA A 274 -6.80 -3.65 19.42
C ALA A 274 -6.76 -2.18 18.95
N ILE A 275 -6.55 -1.24 19.87
CA ILE A 275 -6.40 0.19 19.55
C ILE A 275 -5.07 0.45 18.82
N ALA A 276 -3.98 -0.14 19.29
CA ALA A 276 -2.67 -0.03 18.64
C ALA A 276 -2.73 -0.53 17.19
N ILE A 277 -3.32 -1.72 16.99
CA ILE A 277 -3.55 -2.30 15.66
C ILE A 277 -4.44 -1.40 14.79
N ALA A 278 -5.56 -0.92 15.34
CA ALA A 278 -6.44 -0.02 14.61
C ALA A 278 -5.72 1.26 14.11
N ILE A 279 -4.76 1.78 14.87
CA ILE A 279 -4.02 3.00 14.49
C ILE A 279 -3.11 2.74 13.29
N HIS A 280 -2.39 1.61 13.23
CA HIS A 280 -1.50 1.31 12.09
C HIS A 280 -2.26 0.82 10.85
N ASN A 281 -3.45 0.26 11.03
CA ASN A 281 -4.34 -0.16 9.94
C ASN A 281 -4.82 1.02 9.08
N ILE A 282 -4.91 2.23 9.65
CA ILE A 282 -5.29 3.42 8.87
C ILE A 282 -4.26 3.67 7.73
N PRO A 283 -2.95 3.80 8.00
CA PRO A 283 -1.91 3.85 6.98
C PRO A 283 -1.94 2.71 5.94
N GLU A 284 -2.26 1.48 6.32
CA GLU A 284 -2.41 0.35 5.37
C GLU A 284 -3.56 0.58 4.39
N GLY A 285 -4.69 1.04 4.91
CA GLY A 285 -5.83 1.44 4.08
C GLY A 285 -5.46 2.50 3.04
N LEU A 286 -4.63 3.49 3.43
CA LEU A 286 -4.10 4.49 2.51
C LEU A 286 -3.19 3.86 1.46
N ALA A 287 -2.30 2.94 1.87
CA ALA A 287 -1.35 2.27 1.00
C ALA A 287 -2.02 1.44 -0.11
N ILE A 288 -3.21 0.89 0.16
CA ILE A 288 -4.04 0.22 -0.85
C ILE A 288 -4.82 1.24 -1.69
N ALA A 289 -5.55 2.14 -1.05
CA ALA A 289 -6.58 2.92 -1.71
C ALA A 289 -6.03 3.99 -2.66
N MET A 290 -4.92 4.65 -2.31
CA MET A 290 -4.35 5.73 -3.13
C MET A 290 -3.88 5.22 -4.50
N PRO A 291 -3.07 4.16 -4.61
CA PRO A 291 -2.67 3.59 -5.91
C PRO A 291 -3.85 3.07 -6.72
N VAL A 292 -4.82 2.38 -6.11
CA VAL A 292 -6.03 1.89 -6.80
C VAL A 292 -6.85 3.04 -7.36
N PHE A 293 -7.03 4.11 -6.59
CA PHE A 293 -7.75 5.29 -7.05
C PHE A 293 -7.03 5.97 -8.21
N TYR A 294 -5.72 6.11 -8.14
CA TYR A 294 -4.94 6.72 -9.21
C TYR A 294 -4.91 5.85 -10.47
N ALA A 295 -5.04 4.53 -10.35
CA ALA A 295 -5.11 3.64 -11.49
C ALA A 295 -6.51 3.51 -12.13
N THR A 296 -7.56 3.58 -11.31
CA THR A 296 -8.94 3.24 -11.73
C THR A 296 -9.90 4.41 -11.78
N HIS A 297 -9.54 5.55 -11.19
CA HIS A 297 -10.42 6.70 -10.94
C HIS A 297 -11.69 6.38 -10.14
N SER A 298 -11.79 5.18 -9.56
CA SER A 298 -12.99 4.72 -8.86
C SER A 298 -12.75 4.68 -7.36
N ARG A 299 -13.35 5.64 -6.65
CA ARG A 299 -13.33 5.69 -5.18
C ARG A 299 -13.95 4.44 -4.56
N ALA A 300 -15.03 3.93 -5.15
CA ALA A 300 -15.70 2.72 -4.67
C ALA A 300 -14.80 1.49 -4.77
N ARG A 301 -14.01 1.34 -5.84
CA ARG A 301 -13.04 0.24 -5.97
C ARG A 301 -11.90 0.37 -4.96
N ALA A 302 -11.37 1.57 -4.78
CA ALA A 302 -10.32 1.84 -3.80
C ALA A 302 -10.75 1.53 -2.36
N ILE A 303 -11.93 2.04 -1.95
CA ILE A 303 -12.51 1.79 -0.63
C ILE A 303 -12.88 0.32 -0.47
N GLY A 304 -13.51 -0.29 -1.49
CA GLY A 304 -13.91 -1.68 -1.46
C GLY A 304 -12.73 -2.63 -1.29
N LEU A 305 -11.61 -2.37 -1.97
CA LEU A 305 -10.42 -3.20 -1.84
C LEU A 305 -9.74 -3.03 -0.47
N GLY A 306 -9.63 -1.80 0.03
CA GLY A 306 -9.11 -1.55 1.38
C GLY A 306 -9.97 -2.19 2.48
N ALA A 307 -11.30 -2.09 2.37
CA ALA A 307 -12.22 -2.72 3.30
C ALA A 307 -12.18 -4.26 3.23
N LEU A 308 -12.05 -4.81 2.01
CA LEU A 308 -11.90 -6.26 1.82
C LEU A 308 -10.61 -6.79 2.46
N SER A 309 -9.51 -6.03 2.34
CA SER A 309 -8.24 -6.37 2.99
C SER A 309 -8.35 -6.33 4.53
N GLY A 310 -9.03 -5.32 5.08
CA GLY A 310 -9.29 -5.24 6.52
C GLY A 310 -10.16 -6.38 7.06
N PHE A 311 -10.92 -7.08 6.22
CA PHE A 311 -11.70 -8.26 6.63
C PHE A 311 -10.81 -9.47 6.96
N SER A 312 -9.52 -9.44 6.63
CA SER A 312 -8.55 -10.44 7.05
C SER A 312 -8.38 -10.55 8.56
N GLU A 313 -8.56 -9.46 9.31
CA GLU A 313 -8.50 -9.49 10.78
C GLU A 313 -9.65 -10.25 11.42
N PRO A 314 -10.94 -9.93 11.19
CA PRO A 314 -12.02 -10.73 11.75
C PRO A 314 -11.97 -12.18 11.27
N PHE A 315 -11.45 -12.43 10.05
CA PHE A 315 -11.15 -13.79 9.59
C PHE A 315 -10.05 -14.46 10.42
N GLY A 316 -8.95 -13.76 10.72
CA GLY A 316 -7.90 -14.24 11.62
C GLY A 316 -8.41 -14.51 13.03
N ALA A 317 -9.22 -13.62 13.60
CA ALA A 317 -9.86 -13.83 14.89
C ALA A 317 -10.77 -15.07 14.90
N LEU A 318 -11.54 -15.26 13.83
CA LEU A 318 -12.35 -16.46 13.65
C LEU A 318 -11.47 -17.71 13.60
N LEU A 319 -10.37 -17.68 12.86
CA LEU A 319 -9.42 -18.80 12.80
C LEU A 319 -8.82 -19.10 14.18
N ALA A 320 -8.40 -18.07 14.93
CA ALA A 320 -7.92 -18.23 16.30
C ALA A 320 -8.99 -18.85 17.20
N SER A 321 -10.27 -18.53 17.03
CA SER A 321 -11.33 -19.12 17.85
C SER A 321 -11.46 -20.65 17.73
N PHE A 322 -10.98 -21.24 16.63
CA PHE A 322 -10.95 -22.69 16.41
C PHE A 322 -9.57 -23.33 16.66
N VAL A 323 -8.50 -22.59 16.37
CA VAL A 323 -7.12 -23.11 16.34
C VAL A 323 -6.36 -22.78 17.63
N ALA A 324 -6.63 -21.64 18.27
CA ALA A 324 -6.00 -21.22 19.52
C ALA A 324 -6.61 -21.95 20.72
N ASN A 325 -6.49 -23.27 20.71
CA ASN A 325 -6.81 -24.15 21.83
C ASN A 325 -5.62 -24.20 22.78
N GLU A 326 -5.79 -24.80 23.97
CA GLU A 326 -4.74 -24.95 24.99
C GLU A 326 -3.46 -25.65 24.47
N SER A 327 -3.51 -26.32 23.31
CA SER A 327 -2.37 -26.96 22.66
C SER A 327 -1.48 -26.00 21.84
N SER A 328 -1.88 -24.75 21.64
CA SER A 328 -1.10 -23.77 20.88
C SER A 328 0.09 -23.26 21.69
N SER A 329 1.31 -23.55 21.24
CA SER A 329 2.52 -23.10 21.93
C SER A 329 2.76 -21.59 21.75
N SER A 330 3.31 -20.92 22.77
CA SER A 330 3.74 -19.52 22.65
C SER A 330 4.72 -19.31 21.50
N ALA A 331 5.59 -20.29 21.24
CA ALA A 331 6.52 -20.27 20.10
C ALA A 331 5.81 -20.18 18.73
N SER A 332 4.61 -20.76 18.58
CA SER A 332 3.84 -20.66 17.34
C SER A 332 3.40 -19.21 17.07
N PHE A 333 2.93 -18.51 18.11
CA PHE A 333 2.59 -17.09 18.02
C PHE A 333 3.83 -16.24 17.76
N GLY A 334 4.95 -16.51 18.45
CA GLY A 334 6.22 -15.83 18.21
C GLY A 334 6.67 -15.96 16.75
N CYS A 335 6.56 -17.16 16.18
CA CYS A 335 6.88 -17.40 14.78
C CYS A 335 5.95 -16.62 13.85
N MET A 336 4.65 -16.63 14.12
CA MET A 336 3.64 -15.92 13.34
C MET A 336 3.91 -14.41 13.32
N PHE A 337 4.16 -13.76 14.46
CA PHE A 337 4.51 -12.35 14.52
C PHE A 337 5.84 -12.03 13.83
N GLY A 338 6.86 -12.90 14.01
CA GLY A 338 8.12 -12.75 13.30
C GLY A 338 7.92 -12.75 11.79
N LEU A 339 7.18 -13.73 11.25
CA LEU A 339 6.84 -13.79 9.82
C LEU A 339 6.10 -12.52 9.38
N THR A 340 5.10 -12.04 10.13
CA THR A 340 4.36 -10.79 9.86
C THR A 340 5.29 -9.59 9.71
N ALA A 341 6.18 -9.35 10.69
CA ALA A 341 7.12 -8.25 10.65
C ALA A 341 8.03 -8.31 9.40
N GLY A 342 8.48 -9.51 9.03
CA GLY A 342 9.27 -9.73 7.83
C GLY A 342 8.51 -9.42 6.54
N MET A 343 7.26 -9.87 6.44
CA MET A 343 6.41 -9.62 5.27
C MET A 343 6.13 -8.12 5.08
N MET A 344 5.73 -7.41 6.14
CA MET A 344 5.47 -5.96 6.11
C MET A 344 6.72 -5.18 5.71
N THR A 345 7.89 -5.54 6.26
CA THR A 345 9.16 -4.91 5.91
C THR A 345 9.50 -5.14 4.43
N TYR A 346 9.33 -6.36 3.90
CA TYR A 346 9.58 -6.63 2.49
C TYR A 346 8.72 -5.76 1.57
N VAL A 347 7.42 -5.65 1.83
CA VAL A 347 6.47 -4.87 1.00
C VAL A 347 6.82 -3.39 1.00
N CYS A 348 7.22 -2.86 2.16
CA CYS A 348 7.67 -1.49 2.26
C CYS A 348 8.89 -1.21 1.37
N ILE A 349 9.89 -2.10 1.43
CA ILE A 349 11.16 -1.93 0.71
C ILE A 349 11.03 -2.24 -0.79
N SER A 350 10.21 -3.23 -1.17
CA SER A 350 10.14 -3.72 -2.55
C SER A 350 9.03 -3.08 -3.37
N GLU A 351 7.95 -2.62 -2.72
CA GLU A 351 6.77 -2.07 -3.41
C GLU A 351 6.57 -0.58 -3.10
N LEU A 352 6.30 -0.23 -1.84
CA LEU A 352 5.81 1.12 -1.50
C LEU A 352 6.88 2.20 -1.67
N LEU A 353 8.10 1.99 -1.16
CA LEU A 353 9.18 2.96 -1.33
C LEU A 353 9.62 3.11 -2.78
N PRO A 354 9.89 2.02 -3.54
CA PRO A 354 10.22 2.13 -4.96
C PRO A 354 9.12 2.84 -5.76
N ALA A 355 7.85 2.56 -5.50
CA ALA A 355 6.74 3.25 -6.13
C ALA A 355 6.72 4.75 -5.79
N ALA A 356 6.95 5.12 -4.53
CA ALA A 356 7.01 6.51 -4.10
C ALA A 356 8.17 7.29 -4.72
N TYR A 357 9.37 6.70 -4.77
CA TYR A 357 10.53 7.30 -5.44
C TYR A 357 10.40 7.31 -6.97
N GLY A 358 9.60 6.41 -7.52
CA GLY A 358 9.33 6.32 -8.96
C GLY A 358 8.29 7.30 -9.48
N GLU A 359 7.69 8.16 -8.64
CA GLU A 359 6.73 9.16 -9.09
C GLU A 359 7.43 10.36 -9.77
N VAL A 360 7.03 10.61 -11.02
CA VAL A 360 7.59 11.69 -11.84
C VAL A 360 7.23 13.06 -11.25
N GLY A 361 8.23 13.95 -11.17
CA GLY A 361 8.05 15.33 -10.68
C GLY A 361 7.98 15.46 -9.15
N VAL A 362 8.24 14.37 -8.40
CA VAL A 362 8.32 14.40 -6.93
C VAL A 362 9.78 14.41 -6.50
N SER A 363 10.12 15.33 -5.58
CA SER A 363 11.49 15.40 -5.07
C SER A 363 11.80 14.22 -4.13
N LYS A 364 13.03 13.70 -4.17
CA LYS A 364 13.50 12.67 -3.22
C LYS A 364 13.34 13.11 -1.76
N ALA A 365 13.50 14.41 -1.49
CA ALA A 365 13.32 14.99 -0.17
C ALA A 365 11.87 14.84 0.32
N THR A 366 10.88 15.07 -0.54
CA THR A 366 9.46 14.87 -0.20
C THR A 366 9.20 13.43 0.23
N VAL A 367 9.65 12.45 -0.57
CA VAL A 367 9.48 11.02 -0.28
C VAL A 367 10.17 10.64 1.03
N THR A 368 11.43 11.04 1.20
CA THR A 368 12.24 10.73 2.39
C THR A 368 11.63 11.35 3.66
N CYS A 369 11.23 12.62 3.61
CA CYS A 369 10.60 13.31 4.73
C CYS A 369 9.25 12.68 5.09
N SER A 370 8.44 12.29 4.10
CA SER A 370 7.17 11.59 4.34
C SER A 370 7.39 10.24 5.02
N PHE A 371 8.41 9.48 4.59
CA PHE A 371 8.78 8.22 5.25
C PHE A 371 9.15 8.42 6.72
N PHE A 372 10.10 9.31 7.01
CA PHE A 372 10.51 9.55 8.40
C PHE A 372 9.42 10.21 9.25
N LEU A 373 8.53 11.00 8.65
CA LEU A 373 7.33 11.49 9.32
C LEU A 373 6.41 10.32 9.73
N GLY A 374 6.21 9.33 8.86
CA GLY A 374 5.50 8.10 9.18
C GLY A 374 6.13 7.36 10.36
N CYS A 375 7.44 7.16 10.32
CA CYS A 375 8.18 6.55 11.44
C CYS A 375 8.00 7.35 12.75
N ALA A 376 8.09 8.68 12.68
CA ALA A 376 7.98 9.55 13.86
C ALA A 376 6.57 9.55 14.46
N VAL A 377 5.52 9.53 13.63
CA VAL A 377 4.13 9.43 14.10
C VAL A 377 3.92 8.10 14.82
N MET A 378 4.40 6.99 14.26
CA MET A 378 4.28 5.69 14.91
C MET A 378 5.13 5.59 16.19
N ALA A 379 6.35 6.10 16.15
CA ALA A 379 7.20 6.16 17.33
C ALA A 379 6.51 6.90 18.48
N LEU A 380 5.90 8.05 18.18
CA LEU A 380 5.16 8.83 19.16
C LEU A 380 3.92 8.10 19.66
N SER A 381 3.16 7.41 18.78
CA SER A 381 1.99 6.66 19.22
C SER A 381 2.36 5.53 20.18
N ILE A 382 3.42 4.76 19.90
CA ILE A 382 3.92 3.71 20.80
C ILE A 382 4.37 4.29 22.14
N VAL A 383 5.05 5.45 22.13
CA VAL A 383 5.45 6.11 23.38
C VAL A 383 4.24 6.52 24.18
N LEU A 384 3.26 7.19 23.56
CA LEU A 384 2.03 7.63 24.22
C LEU A 384 1.24 6.46 24.79
N GLU A 385 1.16 5.34 24.07
CA GLU A 385 0.54 4.11 24.55
C GLU A 385 1.23 3.59 25.81
N LYS A 386 2.56 3.48 25.81
CA LYS A 386 3.32 3.02 26.98
C LYS A 386 3.08 3.91 28.21
N PHE A 387 3.02 5.23 28.02
CA PHE A 387 2.70 6.17 29.10
C PHE A 387 1.23 6.08 29.55
N ALA A 388 0.29 5.77 28.67
CA ALA A 388 -1.12 5.61 29.02
C ALA A 388 -1.40 4.28 29.75
N SER A 389 -0.55 3.26 29.52
CA SER A 389 -0.64 1.94 30.15
C SER A 389 0.10 1.81 31.49
N ALA A 390 0.92 2.81 31.86
CA ALA A 390 1.66 2.89 33.12
C ALA A 390 0.82 3.58 34.21
#